data_AF-J2GI62-F1
#
_entry.id   AF-J2GI62-F1
#
_cell.length_a   1.000
_cell.length_b   1.000
_cell.length_c   1.000
_cell.angle_alpha   90.00
_cell.angle_beta   90.00
_cell.angle_gamma   90.00
#
_symmetry.space_group_name_H-M   'P 1'
#
loop_
_entity.id
_entity.type
_entity.pdbx_description
1 polymer ?
#
loop_
_entity_poly.entity_id
_entity_poly.type
_entity_poly.pdbx_seq_one_letter_code
_entity_poly.pdbx_strand_id
1 'polypeptide(L)' 'MPNNNEEIDVGMASIENSTGSVCLFNGQTYSTGATVCQADGLTYRCGTDGTWVVAGNCPK' A
#
# COMPACT_ATOMS: atom_id res chain seq x y z
N MET A 1 14.29 7.22 -7.46
CA MET A 1 14.57 6.67 -6.11
C MET A 1 14.22 5.19 -6.17
N PRO A 2 15.17 4.27 -5.95
CA PRO A 2 14.86 2.85 -5.93
C PRO A 2 14.22 2.57 -4.56
N ASN A 3 12.90 2.39 -4.51
CA ASN A 3 12.27 1.89 -3.29
C ASN A 3 12.33 0.38 -3.37
N ASN A 4 13.21 -0.18 -2.55
CA ASN A 4 13.39 -1.61 -2.34
C ASN A 4 12.06 -2.20 -1.87
N ASN A 5 11.30 -2.75 -2.81
CA ASN A 5 10.22 -3.68 -2.53
C ASN A 5 10.90 -5.02 -2.36
N GLU A 6 11.38 -5.27 -1.15
CA GLU A 6 11.49 -6.61 -0.60
C GLU A 6 10.31 -7.45 -1.12
N GLU A 7 10.67 -8.48 -1.87
CA GLU A 7 9.78 -9.50 -2.42
C GLU A 7 8.87 -10.03 -1.31
N ILE A 8 7.68 -9.45 -1.17
CA ILE A 8 6.61 -10.16 -0.48
C ILE A 8 6.28 -11.30 -1.43
N ASP A 9 6.74 -12.50 -1.09
CA ASP A 9 6.23 -13.77 -1.60
C ASP A 9 4.73 -13.82 -1.27
N VAL A 10 3.92 -13.08 -2.03
CA VAL A 10 2.47 -13.22 -2.03
C VAL A 10 2.22 -14.45 -2.87
N GLY A 11 2.54 -15.60 -2.27
CA GLY A 11 2.03 -16.88 -2.72
C GLY A 11 0.55 -16.70 -2.97
N MET A 12 0.18 -16.85 -4.25
CA MET A 12 -1.19 -16.79 -4.74
C MET A 12 -1.97 -17.94 -4.09
N ALA A 13 -2.39 -17.75 -2.84
CA ALA A 13 -3.31 -18.62 -2.15
C ALA A 13 -4.57 -17.80 -1.90
N SER A 14 -5.45 -17.85 -2.90
CA SER A 14 -6.88 -17.82 -2.68
C SER A 14 -7.21 -18.55 -1.37
N ILE A 15 -7.67 -17.84 -0.35
CA ILE A 15 -8.78 -18.15 0.59
C ILE A 15 -8.72 -17.13 1.75
N GLU A 16 -9.71 -16.24 1.77
CA GLU A 16 -10.48 -15.76 2.93
C GLU A 16 -9.74 -15.43 4.26
N ASN A 17 -9.66 -14.13 4.55
CA ASN A 17 -9.72 -13.56 5.90
C ASN A 17 -8.69 -14.08 6.93
N SER A 18 -7.42 -13.68 6.78
CA SER A 18 -6.41 -13.74 7.86
C SER A 18 -5.39 -12.60 7.75
N THR A 19 -5.81 -11.43 8.23
CA THR A 19 -5.05 -10.45 9.05
C THR A 19 -3.64 -10.03 8.61
N GLY A 20 -3.42 -9.82 7.33
CA GLY A 20 -2.48 -8.80 6.86
C GLY A 20 -3.30 -7.77 6.09
N SER A 21 -3.69 -6.67 6.72
CA SER A 21 -4.53 -5.66 6.05
C SER A 21 -3.72 -4.96 4.96
N VAL A 22 -3.84 -5.46 3.74
CA VAL A 22 -3.23 -4.87 2.54
C VAL A 22 -4.17 -3.85 1.92
N CYS A 23 -3.61 -2.78 1.36
CA CYS A 23 -4.39 -1.77 0.66
C CYS A 23 -4.26 -1.96 -0.85
N LEU A 24 -5.39 -1.97 -1.56
CA LEU A 24 -5.40 -2.02 -3.02
C LEU A 24 -5.29 -0.61 -3.58
N PHE A 25 -4.31 -0.38 -4.46
CA PHE A 25 -4.15 0.88 -5.17
C PHE A 25 -3.74 0.64 -6.63
N ASN A 26 -4.57 1.16 -7.54
CA ASN A 26 -4.39 1.00 -8.99
C ASN A 26 -4.18 -0.46 -9.45
N GLY A 27 -4.93 -1.40 -8.85
CA GLY A 27 -4.83 -2.84 -9.13
C GLY A 27 -3.61 -3.54 -8.52
N GLN A 28 -2.77 -2.83 -7.76
CA GLN A 28 -1.65 -3.40 -7.01
C GLN A 28 -1.97 -3.44 -5.52
N THR A 29 -1.56 -4.51 -4.86
CA THR A 29 -1.67 -4.66 -3.41
C THR A 29 -0.43 -4.12 -2.71
N TYR A 30 -0.65 -3.30 -1.68
CA TYR A 30 0.40 -2.70 -0.87
C TYR A 30 0.29 -3.19 0.57
N SER A 31 1.43 -3.53 1.16
CA SER A 31 1.51 -3.91 2.58
C SER A 31 1.14 -2.75 3.50
N THR A 32 0.70 -3.09 4.70
CA THR A 32 0.45 -2.10 5.76
C THR A 32 1.67 -1.20 5.96
N GLY A 33 1.45 0.11 6.04
CA GLY A 33 2.50 1.11 6.21
C GLY A 33 3.13 1.60 4.90
N ALA A 34 2.86 0.97 3.76
CA ALA A 34 3.30 1.46 2.46
C ALA A 34 2.73 2.84 2.16
N THR A 35 3.50 3.66 1.44
CA THR A 35 3.12 5.03 1.07
C THR A 35 3.14 5.23 -0.44
N VAL A 36 2.09 5.82 -0.99
CA VAL A 36 1.96 6.13 -2.42
C VAL A 36 1.75 7.63 -2.62
N CYS A 37 2.43 8.20 -3.60
CA CYS A 37 2.25 9.60 -4.00
C CYS A 37 1.25 9.65 -5.17
N GLN A 38 0.15 10.40 -4.99
CA GLN A 38 -0.84 10.61 -6.04
C GLN A 38 -0.44 11.74 -6.98
N ALA A 39 -1.01 11.71 -8.19
CA ALA A 39 -0.88 12.79 -9.16
C ALA A 39 -1.36 14.14 -8.61
N ASP A 40 -2.22 14.18 -7.60
CA ASP A 40 -2.66 15.39 -6.91
C ASP A 40 -1.58 16.00 -5.99
N GLY A 41 -0.46 15.30 -5.75
CA GLY A 41 0.61 15.73 -4.82
C GLY A 41 0.32 15.35 -3.35
N LEU A 42 -0.61 14.42 -3.13
CA LEU A 42 -0.94 13.87 -1.82
C LEU A 42 -0.31 12.50 -1.64
N THR A 43 0.29 12.27 -0.48
CA THR A 43 0.78 10.96 -0.07
C THR A 43 -0.29 10.25 0.73
N TYR A 44 -0.60 9.02 0.33
CA TYR A 44 -1.49 8.12 1.07
C TYR A 44 -0.67 7.01 1.67
N ARG A 45 -0.97 6.65 2.92
CA ARG A 45 -0.37 5.52 3.63
C ARG A 45 -1.40 4.44 3.86
N CYS A 46 -0.99 3.20 3.65
CA CYS A 46 -1.83 2.06 3.94
C CYS A 46 -1.94 1.84 5.46
N GLY A 47 -3.17 1.94 5.97
CA GLY A 47 -3.49 1.70 7.37
C GLY A 47 -3.50 0.21 7.74
N THR A 48 -3.47 -0.08 9.03
CA THR A 48 -3.54 -1.44 9.60
C THR A 48 -4.90 -2.11 9.43
N ASP A 49 -5.89 -1.35 8.99
CA ASP A 49 -7.27 -1.73 8.69
C ASP A 49 -7.52 -1.88 7.18
N GLY A 50 -6.49 -1.66 6.34
CA GLY A 50 -6.59 -1.80 4.89
C GLY A 50 -7.18 -0.57 4.20
N THR A 51 -7.36 0.54 4.94
CA THR A 51 -7.78 1.82 4.37
C THR A 51 -6.59 2.71 4.03
N TRP A 52 -6.78 3.57 3.03
CA TRP A 52 -5.79 4.59 2.68
C TRP A 52 -6.03 5.86 3.50
N VAL A 53 -5.03 6.26 4.28
CA VAL A 53 -5.05 7.51 5.04
C VAL A 53 -4.12 8.53 4.41
N VAL A 54 -4.51 9.80 4.40
CA VAL A 54 -3.62 10.88 3.94
C VAL A 54 -2.49 11.03 4.93
N ALA A 55 -1.27 10.74 4.48
CA ALA A 55 -0.05 10.82 5.29
C ALA A 55 0.69 12.15 5.14
N GLY A 56 0.43 12.88 4.06
CA GLY A 56 1.01 14.20 3.84
C GLY A 56 0.95 14.64 2.39
N ASN A 57 1.78 15.60 2.06
CA ASN A 57 1.99 16.06 0.69
C ASN A 57 3.34 15.53 0.19
N CYS A 58 3.35 15.05 -1.05
CA CYS A 58 4.57 14.64 -1.72
C CYS A 58 4.90 15.68 -2.80
N PRO A 59 6.13 16.22 -2.81
CA PRO A 59 6.53 17.21 -3.82
C PRO A 59 6.48 16.59 -5.21
N LYS A 60 5.92 17.32 -6.17
CA LYS A 60 5.86 16.95 -7.59
C LYS A 60 7.23 17.05 -8.26
#